data_AF-A0A2N7VBF4-F1
#
_entry.id   AF-A0A2N7VBF4-F1
#
_cell.length_a   1.000
_cell.length_b   1.000
_cell.length_c   1.000
_cell.angle_alpha   90.00
_cell.angle_beta   90.00
_cell.angle_gamma   90.00
#
_symmetry.space_group_name_H-M   'P 1'
#
loop_
_entity.id
_entity.type
_entity.pdbx_description
1 polymer ?
#
loop_
_entity_poly.entity_id
_entity_poly.type
_entity_poly.pdbx_seq_one_letter_code
_entity_poly.pdbx_strand_id
1 'polypeptide(L)'
;VYGILSKEIKNTKDLGKMFGDAVGSMGTFIVIVFFAAQLLAYLKWSNLGIIAAVKGAKLLEHQNGIVLILGIIVLSAMVNMLIGSASAKWGILGPIFVPMLILIGFHPAFTQVIYRVGDSITNPITPMMPY
;
A
#
# COMPACT_ATOMS: atom_id res chain seq x y z
N VAL A 1 18.60 -20.06 -15.33
CA VAL A 1 18.54 -21.28 -16.18
C VAL A 1 17.69 -21.03 -17.43
N TYR A 2 16.38 -20.73 -17.30
CA TYR A 2 15.51 -20.45 -18.45
C TYR A 2 16.09 -19.43 -19.45
N GLY A 3 16.45 -18.22 -18.99
CA GLY A 3 16.99 -17.17 -19.88
C GLY A 3 18.30 -17.52 -20.60
N ILE A 4 19.10 -18.44 -20.05
CA ILE A 4 20.34 -18.92 -20.70
C ILE A 4 19.99 -19.97 -21.77
N LEU A 5 19.09 -20.90 -21.45
CA LEU A 5 18.64 -21.93 -22.38
C LEU A 5 17.80 -21.37 -23.54
N SER A 6 16.99 -20.33 -23.28
CA SER A 6 16.24 -19.59 -24.31
C SER A 6 17.12 -18.61 -25.12
N LYS A 7 18.41 -18.48 -24.77
CA LYS A 7 19.39 -17.57 -25.38
C LYS A 7 19.05 -16.07 -25.26
N GLU A 8 18.16 -15.69 -24.35
CA GLU A 8 17.89 -14.29 -24.01
C GLU A 8 19.04 -13.65 -23.21
N ILE A 9 19.70 -14.44 -22.35
CA ILE A 9 20.86 -14.03 -21.56
C ILE A 9 22.08 -14.78 -22.08
N LYS A 10 22.91 -14.11 -22.88
CA LYS A 10 24.09 -14.73 -23.52
C LYS A 10 25.36 -14.50 -22.72
N ASN A 11 25.41 -13.41 -21.96
CA ASN A 11 26.54 -13.07 -21.11
C ASN A 11 26.10 -12.23 -19.89
N THR A 12 27.04 -11.94 -19.00
CA THR A 12 26.81 -11.15 -17.78
C THR A 12 26.40 -9.70 -18.04
N LYS A 13 26.75 -9.11 -19.20
CA LYS A 13 26.31 -7.77 -19.58
C LYS A 13 24.83 -7.74 -19.92
N ASP A 14 24.31 -8.77 -20.58
CA ASP A 14 22.87 -8.88 -20.87
C ASP A 14 22.06 -8.93 -19.58
N LEU A 15 22.54 -9.70 -18.60
CA LEU A 15 21.95 -9.77 -17.27
C LEU A 15 22.00 -8.39 -16.57
N GLY A 16 23.14 -7.70 -16.61
CA GLY A 16 23.30 -6.36 -16.06
C GLY A 16 22.35 -5.34 -16.71
N LYS A 17 22.16 -5.43 -18.03
CA LYS A 17 21.20 -4.60 -18.77
C LYS A 17 19.77 -4.86 -18.32
N MET A 18 19.36 -6.12 -18.18
CA MET A 18 18.03 -6.47 -17.68
C MET A 18 17.77 -5.93 -16.27
N PHE A 19 18.77 -5.98 -15.38
CA PHE A 19 18.65 -5.33 -14.07
C PHE A 19 18.50 -3.81 -14.19
N GLY A 20 19.28 -3.18 -15.06
CA GLY A 20 19.18 -1.74 -15.34
C GLY A 20 17.79 -1.34 -15.86
N ASP A 21 17.28 -2.08 -16.84
CA ASP A 21 15.95 -1.85 -17.43
C ASP A 21 14.83 -2.05 -16.39
N ALA A 22 14.94 -3.09 -15.57
CA ALA A 22 13.98 -3.37 -14.50
C ALA A 22 13.96 -2.24 -13.45
N VAL A 23 15.13 -1.81 -12.95
CA VAL A 23 15.22 -0.69 -11.99
C VAL A 23 14.76 0.62 -12.64
N GLY A 24 15.08 0.84 -13.91
CA GLY A 24 14.64 2.01 -14.69
C GLY A 24 13.12 2.11 -14.76
N SER A 25 12.43 0.98 -14.97
CA SER A 25 10.96 0.92 -14.98
C SER A 25 10.31 1.28 -13.63
N MET A 26 11.06 1.21 -12.53
CA MET A 26 10.59 1.55 -11.18
C MET A 26 10.78 3.03 -10.81
N GLY A 27 11.31 3.88 -11.70
CA GLY A 27 11.63 5.28 -11.39
C GLY A 27 10.46 6.05 -10.74
N THR A 28 9.26 5.97 -11.32
CA THR A 28 8.05 6.62 -10.76
C THR A 28 7.70 6.07 -9.38
N PHE A 29 7.82 4.76 -9.19
CA PHE A 29 7.56 4.13 -7.89
C PHE A 29 8.56 4.59 -6.83
N ILE A 30 9.85 4.70 -7.16
CA ILE A 30 10.89 5.20 -6.25
C ILE A 30 10.57 6.62 -5.78
N VAL A 31 10.14 7.50 -6.69
CA VAL A 31 9.75 8.88 -6.33
C VAL A 31 8.57 8.90 -5.35
N ILE A 32 7.54 8.08 -5.59
CA ILE A 32 6.39 7.98 -4.68
C ILE A 32 6.82 7.47 -3.30
N VAL A 33 7.61 6.40 -3.26
CA VAL A 33 8.12 5.82 -2.00
C VAL A 33 8.98 6.83 -1.25
N PHE A 34 9.79 7.62 -1.95
CA PHE A 34 10.58 8.68 -1.35
C PHE A 34 9.71 9.68 -0.60
N PHE A 35 8.68 10.25 -1.25
CA PHE A 35 7.79 11.21 -0.59
C PHE A 35 6.95 10.56 0.53
N ALA A 36 6.48 9.32 0.34
CA ALA A 36 5.77 8.57 1.37
C ALA A 36 6.66 8.36 2.61
N ALA A 37 7.96 8.05 2.42
CA ALA A 37 8.93 7.92 3.50
C ALA A 37 9.15 9.26 4.24
N GLN A 38 9.21 10.39 3.53
CA GLN A 38 9.30 11.70 4.16
C GLN A 38 8.04 12.05 4.96
N LEU A 39 6.84 11.82 4.40
CA LEU A 39 5.58 12.00 5.12
C LEU A 39 5.54 11.16 6.40
N LEU A 40 5.94 9.89 6.30
CA LEU A 40 6.09 8.99 7.43
C LEU A 40 7.02 9.54 8.52
N ALA A 41 8.18 10.05 8.10
CA ALA A 41 9.15 10.66 9.01
C ALA A 41 8.55 11.89 9.72
N TYR A 42 7.84 12.76 8.99
CA TYR A 42 7.17 13.92 9.59
C TYR A 42 6.01 13.56 10.51
N LEU A 43 5.19 12.56 10.16
CA LEU A 43 4.10 12.06 11.01
C LEU A 43 4.63 11.47 12.32
N LYS A 44 5.78 10.77 12.25
CA LYS A 44 6.46 10.23 13.43
C LYS A 44 7.05 11.36 14.27
N TRP A 45 7.77 12.30 13.67
CA TRP A 45 8.41 13.40 14.38
C TRP A 45 7.40 14.34 15.05
N SER A 46 6.29 14.64 14.39
CA SER A 46 5.22 15.51 14.91
C SER A 46 4.26 14.82 15.88
N ASN A 47 4.39 13.50 16.10
CA ASN A 47 3.41 12.66 16.80
C ASN A 47 1.99 12.68 16.21
N LEU A 48 1.76 13.30 15.05
CA LEU A 48 0.45 13.36 14.41
C LEU A 48 -0.07 11.98 14.04
N GLY A 49 0.82 11.05 13.64
CA GLY A 49 0.44 9.66 13.38
C GLY A 49 -0.16 8.97 14.61
N ILE A 50 0.45 9.19 15.78
CA ILE A 50 -0.05 8.64 17.06
C ILE A 50 -1.38 9.29 17.43
N ILE A 51 -1.50 10.61 17.32
CA ILE A 51 -2.74 11.34 17.64
C ILE A 51 -3.88 10.87 16.73
N ALA A 52 -3.64 10.75 15.43
CA ALA A 52 -4.62 10.26 14.47
C ALA A 52 -5.04 8.82 14.78
N ALA A 53 -4.09 7.94 15.08
CA ALA A 53 -4.36 6.55 15.43
C ALA A 53 -5.20 6.44 16.72
N VAL A 54 -4.86 7.18 17.77
CA VAL A 54 -5.60 7.16 19.05
C VAL A 54 -7.00 7.74 18.89
N LYS A 55 -7.16 8.87 18.21
CA LYS A 55 -8.48 9.47 17.98
C LYS A 55 -9.36 8.58 17.10
N GLY A 56 -8.78 7.98 16.05
CA GLY A 56 -9.49 7.03 15.20
C GLY A 56 -9.88 5.76 15.95
N ALA A 57 -8.97 5.19 16.76
CA ALA A 57 -9.26 4.03 17.58
C ALA A 57 -10.43 4.30 18.54
N LYS A 58 -10.45 5.45 19.23
CA LYS A 58 -11.56 5.83 20.12
C LYS A 58 -12.91 5.95 19.41
N LEU A 59 -12.92 6.41 18.16
CA LEU A 59 -14.15 6.47 17.35
C LEU A 59 -14.69 5.07 17.02
N LEU A 60 -13.80 4.08 16.95
CA LEU A 60 -14.06 2.73 16.48
C LEU A 60 -14.17 1.68 17.60
N GLU A 61 -13.69 1.99 18.82
CA GLU A 61 -13.52 1.06 19.96
C GLU A 61 -14.82 0.35 20.39
N HIS A 62 -15.98 0.96 20.16
CA HIS A 62 -17.29 0.41 20.54
C HIS A 62 -18.07 -0.20 19.37
N GLN A 63 -17.45 -0.29 18.20
CA GLN A 63 -18.11 -0.83 17.01
C GLN A 63 -17.97 -2.35 16.93
N ASN A 64 -18.92 -3.01 16.28
CA ASN A 64 -18.81 -4.43 15.99
C ASN A 64 -17.62 -4.71 15.06
N GLY A 65 -16.82 -5.74 15.37
CA GLY A 65 -15.63 -6.11 14.58
C GLY A 65 -15.92 -6.34 13.09
N ILE A 66 -17.09 -6.89 12.75
CA ILE A 66 -17.52 -7.09 11.35
C ILE A 66 -17.76 -5.74 10.67
N VAL A 67 -18.41 -4.80 11.36
CA VAL A 67 -18.66 -3.45 10.84
C VAL A 67 -17.35 -2.72 10.57
N LEU A 68 -16.35 -2.87 11.44
CA LEU A 68 -15.01 -2.30 11.26
C LEU A 68 -14.31 -2.87 10.02
N ILE A 69 -14.34 -4.18 9.87
CA ILE A 69 -13.73 -4.87 8.72
C ILE A 69 -14.39 -4.40 7.42
N LEU A 70 -15.72 -4.43 7.35
CA LEU A 70 -16.46 -3.99 6.17
C LEU A 70 -16.25 -2.51 5.88
N GLY A 71 -16.22 -1.66 6.91
CA GLY A 71 -15.95 -0.23 6.77
C GLY A 71 -14.59 0.05 6.12
N ILE A 72 -13.55 -0.70 6.50
CA ILE A 72 -12.21 -0.53 5.92
C ILE A 72 -12.14 -1.06 4.49
N ILE A 73 -12.81 -2.18 4.21
CA ILE A 73 -12.90 -2.71 2.84
C ILE A 73 -13.58 -1.68 1.92
N VAL A 74 -14.71 -1.12 2.35
CA VAL A 74 -15.45 -0.10 1.59
C VAL A 74 -14.62 1.17 1.42
N LEU A 75 -13.97 1.66 2.48
CA LEU A 75 -13.11 2.83 2.40
C LEU A 75 -11.95 2.61 1.42
N SER A 76 -11.28 1.46 1.50
CA SER A 76 -10.19 1.11 0.58
C SER A 76 -10.68 1.05 -0.87
N ALA A 77 -11.85 0.46 -1.10
CA ALA A 77 -12.50 0.39 -2.40
C ALA A 77 -12.85 1.80 -2.95
N MET A 78 -13.34 2.70 -2.10
CA MET A 78 -13.61 4.09 -2.50
C MET A 78 -12.34 4.85 -2.88
N VAL A 79 -11.27 4.70 -2.10
CA VAL A 79 -9.98 5.34 -2.40
C VAL A 79 -9.39 4.80 -3.70
N ASN A 80 -9.57 3.51 -4.00
CA ASN A 80 -9.11 2.90 -5.25
C ASN A 80 -9.76 3.51 -6.51
N MET A 81 -10.98 4.04 -6.40
CA MET A 81 -11.63 4.75 -7.51
C MET A 81 -10.92 6.06 -7.89
N LEU A 82 -10.15 6.65 -6.97
CA LEU A 82 -9.43 7.91 -7.16
C LEU A 82 -7.94 7.70 -7.43
N ILE A 83 -7.36 6.64 -6.89
CA ILE A 83 -5.92 6.36 -6.96
C ILE A 83 -5.74 4.90 -7.40
N GLY A 84 -5.34 4.65 -8.65
CA GLY A 84 -5.17 3.29 -9.17
C GLY A 84 -3.99 2.52 -8.56
N SER A 85 -2.92 3.21 -8.12
CA SER A 85 -1.71 2.54 -7.61
C SER A 85 -1.90 1.99 -6.19
N ALA A 86 -1.99 0.67 -6.07
CA ALA A 86 -2.07 -0.07 -4.80
C ALA A 86 -0.97 0.33 -3.80
N SER A 87 0.28 0.47 -4.28
CA SER A 87 1.40 0.82 -3.42
C SER A 87 1.39 2.29 -2.98
N ALA A 88 0.90 3.21 -3.85
CA ALA A 88 0.80 4.63 -3.50
C ALA A 88 -0.24 4.86 -2.39
N LYS A 89 -1.42 4.24 -2.52
CA LYS A 89 -2.46 4.26 -1.48
C LYS A 89 -1.95 3.71 -0.15
N TRP A 90 -1.35 2.51 -0.18
CA TRP A 90 -0.84 1.89 1.04
C TRP A 90 0.28 2.70 1.71
N GLY A 91 1.13 3.36 0.92
CA GLY A 91 2.19 4.22 1.45
C GLY A 91 1.67 5.39 2.30
N ILE A 92 0.45 5.87 2.02
CA ILE A 92 -0.22 6.94 2.77
C ILE A 92 -1.09 6.37 3.90
N LEU A 93 -1.84 5.30 3.61
CA LEU A 93 -2.85 4.74 4.51
C LEU A 93 -2.26 3.85 5.62
N GLY A 94 -1.29 3.00 5.30
CA GLY A 94 -0.65 2.06 6.22
C GLY A 94 -0.12 2.72 7.50
N PRO A 95 0.63 3.84 7.42
CA PRO A 95 1.14 4.57 8.59
C PRO A 95 0.09 5.01 9.62
N ILE A 96 -1.17 5.15 9.20
CA ILE A 96 -2.27 5.65 10.04
C ILE A 96 -3.13 4.46 10.49
N PHE A 97 -3.56 3.61 9.55
CA PHE A 97 -4.47 2.50 9.85
C PHE A 97 -3.81 1.36 10.61
N VAL A 98 -2.53 1.05 10.36
CA VAL A 98 -1.87 -0.06 11.07
C VAL A 98 -1.80 0.24 12.57
N PRO A 99 -1.27 1.39 13.04
CA PRO A 99 -1.29 1.71 14.46
C PRO A 99 -2.70 1.82 15.04
N MET A 100 -3.64 2.41 14.29
CA MET A 100 -5.03 2.57 14.74
C MET A 100 -5.70 1.22 15.02
N LEU A 101 -5.52 0.23 14.13
CA LEU A 101 -6.15 -1.07 14.27
C LEU A 101 -5.46 -1.97 15.31
N ILE A 102 -4.17 -1.77 15.55
CA ILE A 102 -3.47 -2.41 16.68
C ILE A 102 -4.11 -1.98 18.01
N LEU A 103 -4.44 -0.69 18.16
CA LEU A 103 -5.03 -0.16 19.40
C LEU A 103 -6.40 -0.75 19.73
N ILE A 104 -7.15 -1.20 18.72
CA ILE A 104 -8.45 -1.87 18.92
C ILE A 104 -8.35 -3.41 18.88
N GLY A 105 -7.13 -3.96 18.89
CA GLY A 105 -6.87 -5.39 19.07
C GLY A 105 -6.66 -6.21 17.78
N PHE A 106 -6.58 -5.59 16.60
CA PHE A 106 -6.27 -6.33 15.37
C PHE A 106 -4.76 -6.50 15.16
N HIS A 107 -4.38 -7.67 14.63
CA HIS A 107 -3.01 -7.93 14.22
C HIS A 107 -2.63 -7.08 12.98
N PRO A 108 -1.41 -6.51 12.89
CA PRO A 108 -0.99 -5.68 11.75
C PRO A 108 -1.16 -6.34 10.38
N ALA A 109 -0.87 -7.65 10.30
CA ALA A 109 -1.04 -8.42 9.06
C ALA A 109 -2.52 -8.49 8.63
N PHE A 110 -3.45 -8.49 9.57
CA PHE A 110 -4.87 -8.50 9.26
C PHE A 110 -5.31 -7.17 8.64
N THR A 111 -4.83 -6.04 9.16
CA THR A 111 -5.02 -4.71 8.55
C THR A 111 -4.56 -4.68 7.09
N GLN A 112 -3.42 -5.28 6.79
CA GLN A 112 -2.90 -5.36 5.43
C GLN A 112 -3.78 -6.24 4.53
N VAL A 113 -4.32 -7.34 5.06
CA VAL A 113 -5.22 -8.24 4.31
C VAL A 113 -6.51 -7.54 3.94
N ILE A 114 -7.20 -6.91 4.89
CA ILE A 114 -8.48 -6.24 4.63
C ILE A 114 -8.32 -5.06 3.65
N TYR A 115 -7.20 -4.34 3.72
CA TYR A 115 -6.85 -3.32 2.74
C TYR A 115 -6.69 -3.94 1.34
N ARG A 116 -5.93 -5.02 1.21
CA ARG A 116 -5.71 -5.69 -0.09
C ARG A 116 -6.99 -6.23 -0.71
N VAL A 117 -7.92 -6.73 0.12
CA VAL A 117 -9.25 -7.15 -0.32
C VAL A 117 -10.01 -5.95 -0.90
N GLY A 118 -10.12 -4.85 -0.15
CA GLY A 118 -10.85 -3.66 -0.62
C GLY A 118 -10.24 -2.99 -1.85
N ASP A 119 -8.91 -2.92 -1.91
CA ASP A 119 -8.16 -2.45 -3.08
C ASP A 119 -8.48 -3.28 -4.33
N SER A 120 -8.58 -4.60 -4.21
CA SER A 120 -8.76 -5.49 -5.35
C SER A 120 -10.18 -5.48 -5.94
N ILE A 121 -11.21 -5.31 -5.10
CA ILE A 121 -12.62 -5.45 -5.51
C ILE A 121 -13.01 -4.41 -6.57
N THR A 122 -12.47 -3.21 -6.49
CA THR A 122 -12.86 -2.09 -7.37
C THR A 122 -11.92 -1.87 -8.55
N ASN A 123 -10.86 -2.68 -8.67
CA ASN A 123 -9.93 -2.62 -9.80
C ASN A 123 -10.63 -2.79 -11.17
N PRO A 124 -11.59 -3.70 -11.37
CA PRO A 124 -12.22 -3.87 -12.68
C PRO A 124 -13.13 -2.70 -13.10
N ILE A 125 -13.51 -1.82 -12.18
CA ILE A 125 -14.50 -0.76 -12.40
C ILE A 125 -13.93 0.64 -12.17
N THR A 126 -12.66 0.76 -11.78
CA THR A 126 -12.03 2.07 -11.52
C THR A 126 -11.64 2.74 -12.84
N PRO A 127 -12.03 4.01 -13.07
CA PRO A 127 -11.66 4.75 -14.28
C PRO A 127 -10.17 5.12 -14.30
N MET A 128 -9.46 4.90 -13.19
CA MET A 128 -8.04 5.21 -13.02
C MET A 128 -7.13 4.06 -13.40
N MET A 129 -7.68 2.87 -13.72
CA MET A 129 -6.88 1.78 -14.29
C MET A 129 -6.73 1.99 -15.80
N PRO A 130 -5.49 2.03 -16.33
CA PRO A 130 -5.24 2.25 -17.76
C PRO A 130 -5.43 0.98 -18.62
N TYR A 131 -5.90 -0.12 -18.02
CA TYR A 131 -6.10 -1.42 -18.65
C TYR A 131 -7.46 -2.01 -18.27
#